data_AF-A0A0F9H299-F1
#
_entry.id   AF-A0A0F9H299-F1
#
_cell.length_a   1.000
_cell.length_b   1.000
_cell.length_c   1.000
_cell.angle_alpha   90.00
_cell.angle_beta   90.00
_cell.angle_gamma   90.00
#
_symmetry.space_group_name_H-M   'P 1'
#
loop_
_entity.id
_entity.type
_entity.pdbx_description
1 polymer ?
#
loop_
_entity_poly.entity_id
_entity_poly.type
_entity_poly.pdbx_seq_one_letter_code
_entity_poly.pdbx_strand_id
1 'polypeptide(L)'
;MQQIINYKNAFKCKKCPQSNGMNGCPVWWETVWEQPGTQPKLIKACGFTQFPLYIIELIKASNRPAATIEEMRNETAIGLEKIAMGLIRVAQVSEELMKQDTINHLDNPQIEDKPGNNGEA
;
A
#
# COMPACT_ATOMS: atom_id res chain seq x y z
N MET A 1 4.12 -44.93 -35.16
CA MET A 1 4.06 -45.35 -33.73
C MET A 1 5.02 -44.47 -32.94
N GLN A 2 4.50 -43.51 -32.18
CA GLN A 2 5.31 -42.64 -31.34
C GLN A 2 5.61 -43.39 -30.04
N GLN A 3 6.88 -43.73 -29.79
CA GLN A 3 7.25 -44.37 -28.52
C GLN A 3 7.09 -43.38 -27.38
N ILE A 4 6.19 -43.67 -26.45
CA ILE A 4 6.05 -42.90 -25.21
C ILE A 4 7.25 -43.25 -24.33
N ILE A 5 8.25 -42.36 -24.30
CA ILE A 5 9.41 -42.51 -23.41
C ILE A 5 8.93 -42.20 -21.99
N ASN A 6 8.94 -43.22 -21.12
CA ASN A 6 8.53 -43.08 -19.73
C ASN A 6 9.73 -42.68 -18.87
N TYR A 7 9.77 -41.42 -18.42
CA TYR A 7 10.85 -40.88 -17.60
C TYR A 7 10.66 -41.24 -16.12
N LYS A 8 11.11 -42.45 -15.73
CA LYS A 8 10.96 -42.98 -14.36
C LYS A 8 11.56 -42.07 -13.27
N ASN A 9 12.56 -41.25 -13.64
CA ASN A 9 13.29 -40.40 -12.71
C ASN A 9 12.96 -38.90 -12.85
N ALA A 10 11.95 -38.49 -13.63
CA ALA A 10 11.64 -37.08 -13.88
C ALA A 10 11.49 -36.24 -12.60
N PHE A 11 11.08 -36.84 -11.48
CA PHE A 11 10.91 -36.17 -10.18
C PHE A 11 12.08 -36.36 -9.20
N LYS A 12 13.13 -37.07 -9.59
CA LYS A 12 14.25 -37.48 -8.71
C LYS A 12 15.63 -37.03 -9.21
N CYS A 13 15.70 -36.19 -10.24
CA CYS A 13 16.96 -35.75 -10.83
C CYS A 13 17.63 -34.63 -10.02
N LYS A 14 18.68 -34.98 -9.25
CA LYS A 14 19.53 -34.01 -8.53
C LYS A 14 20.56 -33.30 -9.43
N LYS A 15 20.94 -33.91 -10.55
CA LYS A 15 21.85 -33.38 -11.58
C LYS A 15 21.28 -33.67 -12.95
N CYS A 16 21.63 -32.87 -13.96
CA CYS A 16 21.21 -33.13 -15.34
C CYS A 16 21.83 -34.46 -15.79
N PRO A 17 21.04 -35.48 -16.13
CA PRO A 17 21.57 -36.75 -16.59
C PRO A 17 22.10 -36.69 -18.04
N GLN A 18 21.97 -35.52 -18.72
CA GLN A 18 22.43 -35.28 -20.10
C GLN A 18 22.01 -36.37 -21.11
N SER A 19 20.92 -37.07 -20.80
CA SER A 19 20.43 -38.22 -21.56
C SER A 19 18.92 -38.13 -21.64
N ASN A 20 18.39 -38.41 -22.83
CA ASN A 20 16.95 -38.42 -23.11
C ASN A 20 16.31 -39.81 -22.92
N GLY A 21 16.99 -40.73 -22.23
CA GLY A 21 16.50 -42.08 -21.94
C GLY A 21 15.55 -42.18 -20.74
N MET A 22 15.18 -43.41 -20.38
CA MET A 22 14.28 -43.71 -19.24
C MET A 22 14.76 -43.16 -17.89
N ASN A 23 16.08 -43.00 -17.73
CA ASN A 23 16.72 -42.42 -16.53
C ASN A 23 17.00 -40.91 -16.65
N GLY A 24 16.55 -40.30 -17.76
CA GLY A 24 16.74 -38.90 -18.09
C GLY A 24 15.82 -37.94 -17.32
N CYS A 25 16.12 -36.65 -17.42
CA CYS A 25 15.19 -35.58 -17.07
C CYS A 25 14.67 -35.00 -18.39
N PRO A 26 13.35 -35.04 -18.65
CA PRO A 26 12.78 -34.56 -19.91
C PRO A 26 12.90 -33.04 -20.09
N VAL A 27 12.98 -32.30 -18.99
CA VAL A 27 12.98 -30.83 -18.99
C VAL A 27 14.02 -30.35 -17.99
N TRP A 28 15.18 -29.91 -18.45
CA TRP A 28 16.22 -29.34 -17.58
C TRP A 28 16.18 -27.82 -17.63
N TRP A 29 16.16 -27.16 -16.46
CA TRP A 29 16.13 -25.71 -16.35
C TRP A 29 17.35 -25.18 -15.65
N GLU A 30 17.82 -24.05 -16.15
CA GLU A 30 18.77 -23.17 -15.47
C GLU A 30 18.06 -21.84 -15.23
N THR A 31 18.05 -21.37 -14.00
CA THR A 31 17.37 -20.13 -13.65
C THR A 31 18.22 -19.32 -12.71
N VAL A 32 18.28 -18.03 -12.95
CA VAL A 32 18.98 -17.08 -12.09
C VAL A 32 17.96 -16.47 -11.15
N TRP A 33 18.21 -16.61 -9.85
CA TRP A 33 17.41 -15.99 -8.80
C TRP A 33 18.12 -14.75 -8.28
N GLU A 34 17.46 -13.62 -8.41
CA GLU A 34 17.94 -12.33 -7.93
C GLU A 34 17.12 -11.92 -6.72
N GLN A 35 17.79 -11.69 -5.59
CA GLN A 35 17.18 -11.12 -4.39
C GLN A 35 17.86 -9.77 -4.12
N PRO A 36 17.09 -8.70 -3.86
CA PRO A 36 17.64 -7.39 -3.55
C PRO A 36 18.66 -7.46 -2.41
N GLY A 37 19.87 -6.95 -2.63
CA GLY A 37 20.95 -6.95 -1.64
C GLY A 37 21.77 -8.24 -1.54
N THR A 38 21.55 -9.23 -2.41
CA THR A 38 22.35 -10.46 -2.46
C THR A 38 22.88 -10.71 -3.87
N GLN A 39 23.89 -11.59 -3.99
CA GLN A 39 24.40 -11.98 -5.30
C GLN A 39 23.42 -12.90 -6.04
N PRO A 40 23.30 -12.78 -7.37
CA PRO A 40 22.46 -13.65 -8.17
C PRO A 40 22.87 -15.13 -8.00
N LYS A 41 21.88 -15.98 -7.72
CA LYS A 41 22.10 -17.42 -7.54
C LYS A 41 21.62 -18.19 -8.76
N LEU A 42 22.53 -18.90 -9.43
CA LEU A 42 22.18 -19.84 -10.48
C LEU A 42 21.67 -21.15 -9.86
N ILE A 43 20.44 -21.52 -10.20
CA ILE A 43 19.80 -22.78 -9.80
C ILE A 43 19.62 -23.63 -11.05
N LYS A 44 20.12 -24.87 -11.00
CA LYS A 44 19.95 -25.86 -12.07
C LYS A 44 19.18 -27.05 -11.53
N ALA A 45 17.99 -27.32 -12.06
CA ALA A 45 17.19 -28.47 -11.63
C ALA A 45 16.26 -28.99 -12.74
N CYS A 46 15.60 -30.11 -12.45
CA CYS A 46 14.61 -30.67 -13.37
C CYS A 46 13.32 -29.86 -13.30
N GLY A 47 12.81 -29.41 -14.45
CA GLY A 47 11.61 -28.57 -14.59
C GLY A 47 10.38 -29.18 -13.94
N PHE A 48 10.21 -30.51 -13.95
CA PHE A 48 9.09 -31.16 -13.24
C PHE A 48 9.13 -30.98 -11.72
N THR A 49 10.32 -30.81 -11.14
CA THR A 49 10.47 -30.52 -9.70
C THR A 49 10.38 -29.02 -9.42
N GLN A 50 10.83 -28.19 -10.36
CA GLN A 50 11.01 -26.75 -10.15
C GLN A 50 9.77 -25.94 -10.56
N PHE A 51 8.99 -26.42 -11.54
CA PHE A 51 7.80 -25.75 -12.06
C PHE A 51 6.72 -25.49 -11.00
N PRO A 52 6.34 -26.45 -10.12
CA PRO A 52 5.35 -26.17 -9.08
C PRO A 52 5.78 -25.02 -8.15
N LEU A 53 7.09 -24.92 -7.85
CA LEU A 53 7.63 -23.84 -7.03
C LEU A 53 7.50 -22.48 -7.75
N TYR A 54 7.70 -22.45 -9.07
CA TYR A 54 7.56 -21.23 -9.87
C TYR A 54 6.13 -20.76 -9.96
N ILE A 55 5.17 -21.68 -10.11
CA ILE A 55 3.76 -21.34 -10.07
C ILE A 55 3.37 -20.75 -8.71
N ILE A 56 3.89 -21.29 -7.61
CA ILE A 56 3.66 -20.73 -6.26
C ILE A 56 4.20 -19.30 -6.17
N GLU A 57 5.43 -19.06 -6.61
CA GLU A 57 6.03 -17.71 -6.57
C GLU A 57 5.31 -16.74 -7.51
N LEU A 58 4.86 -17.19 -8.67
CA LEU A 58 4.02 -16.41 -9.58
C LEU A 58 2.71 -16.00 -8.91
N ILE A 59 2.01 -16.94 -8.27
CA ILE A 59 0.76 -16.67 -7.54
C ILE A 59 1.02 -15.67 -6.41
N LYS A 60 2.10 -15.81 -5.65
CA LYS A 60 2.48 -14.83 -4.61
C LYS A 60 2.73 -13.45 -5.21
N ALA A 61 3.50 -13.37 -6.29
CA ALA A 61 3.77 -12.11 -6.98
C ALA A 61 2.48 -11.46 -7.53
N SER A 62 1.55 -12.25 -8.07
CA SER A 62 0.27 -11.77 -8.58
C SER A 62 -0.68 -11.27 -7.48
N ASN A 63 -0.57 -11.81 -6.26
CA ASN A 63 -1.41 -11.39 -5.13
C ASN A 63 -0.82 -10.23 -4.32
N ARG A 64 0.48 -9.91 -4.44
CA ARG A 64 1.09 -8.73 -3.77
C ARG A 64 0.38 -7.40 -4.09
N PRO A 65 0.00 -7.10 -5.35
CA PRO A 65 -0.73 -5.87 -5.67
C PRO A 65 -2.05 -5.73 -4.90
N ALA A 66 -2.76 -6.83 -4.64
CA ALA A 66 -4.02 -6.78 -3.90
C ALA A 66 -3.81 -6.28 -2.46
N ALA A 67 -2.75 -6.75 -1.79
CA ALA A 67 -2.39 -6.30 -0.45
C ALA A 67 -2.00 -4.81 -0.43
N THR A 68 -1.22 -4.34 -1.41
CA THR A 68 -0.82 -2.93 -1.51
C THR A 68 -2.00 -2.01 -1.82
N ILE A 69 -2.96 -2.47 -2.62
CA ILE A 69 -4.16 -1.68 -2.94
C ILE A 69 -5.08 -1.56 -1.71
N GLU A 70 -5.26 -2.63 -0.94
CA GLU A 70 -6.06 -2.57 0.29
C GLU A 70 -5.45 -1.61 1.33
N GLU A 71 -4.13 -1.64 1.50
CA GLU A 71 -3.40 -0.72 2.37
C GLU A 71 -3.61 0.75 1.94
N MET A 72 -3.42 1.07 0.66
CA MET A 72 -3.64 2.42 0.14
C MET A 72 -5.09 2.88 0.28
N ARG A 73 -6.08 1.98 0.11
CA ARG A 73 -7.50 2.32 0.32
C ARG A 73 -7.77 2.67 1.78
N ASN A 74 -7.19 1.94 2.72
CA ASN A 74 -7.36 2.20 4.14
C ASN A 74 -6.71 3.53 4.56
N GLU A 75 -5.48 3.79 4.10
CA GLU A 75 -4.80 5.05 4.37
C GLU A 75 -5.55 6.26 3.78
N THR A 76 -6.10 6.10 2.57
CA THR A 76 -6.91 7.15 1.94
C THR A 76 -8.18 7.43 2.74
N ALA A 77 -8.88 6.39 3.19
CA ALA A 77 -10.09 6.53 4.00
C ALA A 77 -9.80 7.27 5.32
N ILE A 78 -8.75 6.87 6.04
CA ILE A 78 -8.30 7.51 7.29
C ILE A 78 -7.88 8.96 7.04
N GLY A 79 -7.18 9.23 5.93
CA GLY A 79 -6.78 10.59 5.54
C GLY A 79 -7.98 11.50 5.30
N LEU A 80 -8.97 11.03 4.54
CA LEU A 80 -10.21 11.76 4.28
C LEU A 80 -11.01 12.01 5.57
N GLU A 81 -11.09 11.02 6.46
CA GLU A 81 -11.79 11.16 7.73
C GLU A 81 -11.17 12.26 8.60
N LYS A 82 -9.83 12.31 8.69
CA LYS A 82 -9.11 13.35 9.44
C LYS A 82 -9.34 14.74 8.86
N ILE A 83 -9.35 14.89 7.53
CA ILE A 83 -9.63 16.15 6.86
C ILE A 83 -11.07 16.59 7.14
N ALA A 84 -12.04 15.69 7.01
CA ALA A 84 -13.45 15.97 7.26
C ALA A 84 -13.68 16.43 8.71
N MET A 85 -13.12 15.73 9.70
CA MET A 85 -13.19 16.15 11.10
C MET A 85 -12.50 17.49 11.35
N GLY A 86 -11.38 17.77 10.70
CA GLY A 86 -10.70 19.06 10.77
C GLY A 86 -11.58 20.20 10.27
N LEU A 87 -12.25 20.02 9.13
CA LEU A 87 -13.17 21.00 8.57
C LEU A 87 -14.39 21.26 9.46
N ILE A 88 -14.97 20.22 10.05
CA ILE A 88 -16.09 20.37 11.00
C ILE A 88 -15.67 21.21 12.21
N ARG A 89 -14.48 20.95 12.78
CA ARG A 89 -13.98 21.73 13.91
C ARG A 89 -13.74 23.19 13.55
N VAL A 90 -13.17 23.46 12.39
CA VAL A 90 -12.96 24.84 11.91
C VAL A 90 -14.31 25.56 11.74
N ALA A 91 -15.32 24.88 11.18
CA ALA A 91 -16.65 25.45 11.04
C ALA A 91 -17.28 25.77 12.41
N GLN A 92 -17.20 24.86 13.39
CA GLN A 92 -17.71 25.08 14.74
C GLN A 92 -17.05 26.27 15.43
N VAL A 93 -15.71 26.35 15.40
CA VAL A 93 -14.97 27.48 15.99
C VAL A 93 -15.33 28.80 15.30
N SER A 94 -15.50 28.79 13.98
CA SER A 94 -15.91 29.99 13.24
C SER A 94 -17.32 30.47 13.62
N GLU A 95 -18.24 29.54 13.88
CA GLU A 95 -19.60 29.86 14.30
C GLU A 95 -19.64 30.43 15.73
N GLU A 96 -18.81 29.90 16.63
CA GLU A 96 -18.68 30.42 17.99
C GLU A 96 -18.06 31.82 18.02
N LEU A 97 -17.03 32.07 17.21
CA LEU A 97 -16.40 33.40 17.09
C LEU A 97 -17.40 34.46 16.58
N MET A 98 -18.24 34.12 15.60
CA MET A 98 -19.26 35.05 15.10
C MET A 98 -20.32 35.40 16.16
N LYS A 99 -20.67 34.46 17.05
CA LYS A 99 -21.60 34.71 18.15
C LYS A 99 -20.97 35.63 19.22
N GLN A 100 -19.67 35.47 19.50
CA GLN A 100 -18.95 36.29 20.48
C GLN A 100 -18.89 37.78 20.06
N ASP A 101 -18.60 38.07 18.79
CA ASP A 101 -18.54 39.45 18.29
C ASP A 101 -19.91 40.15 18.33
N THR A 102 -20.99 39.40 18.17
CA THR A 102 -22.36 39.95 18.26
C THR A 102 -22.71 40.35 19.70
N ILE A 103 -22.24 39.59 20.69
CA ILE A 103 -22.46 39.89 22.12
C ILE A 103 -21.61 41.10 22.55
N ASN A 104 -20.34 41.15 22.16
CA ASN A 104 -19.45 42.27 22.51
C ASN A 104 -19.89 43.62 21.92
N HIS A 105 -20.67 43.63 20.83
CA HIS A 105 -21.21 44.86 20.24
C HIS A 105 -22.41 45.44 21.04
N LEU A 106 -23.09 44.63 21.85
CA LEU A 106 -24.27 45.07 22.63
C LEU A 106 -23.92 45.72 23.98
N ASP A 107 -22.69 45.54 24.48
CA ASP A 107 -22.26 46.02 25.80
C ASP A 107 -21.57 47.41 25.80
N ASN A 108 -21.68 48.18 24.71
CA ASN A 108 -21.23 49.58 24.70
C ASN A 108 -22.43 50.54 24.76
N PRO A 109 -23.00 50.84 25.95
CA PRO A 109 -23.94 51.94 26.08
C PRO A 109 -23.19 53.23 25.80
N GLN A 110 -23.56 53.90 24.70
CA GLN A 110 -23.16 55.27 24.39
C GLN A 110 -23.37 56.13 25.65
N ILE A 111 -22.27 56.56 26.26
CA ILE A 111 -22.26 57.54 27.33
C ILE A 111 -22.71 58.85 26.69
N GLU A 112 -23.98 59.22 26.90
CA GLU A 112 -24.49 60.51 26.46
C GLU A 112 -23.71 61.64 27.15
N ASP A 113 -23.18 62.52 26.31
CA ASP A 113 -22.40 63.70 26.66
C ASP A 113 -23.16 64.63 27.63
N LYS A 114 -22.47 65.00 28.72
CA LYS A 114 -22.85 66.10 29.60
C LYS A 114 -22.94 67.42 28.83
N PRO A 115 -23.98 68.25 29.02
CA PRO A 115 -23.95 69.63 28.56
C PRO A 115 -22.98 70.44 29.43
N GLY A 116 -22.09 71.18 28.77
CA GLY A 116 -21.19 72.14 29.40
C GLY A 116 -21.90 73.38 29.92
N ASN A 117 -21.20 74.20 30.70
CA ASN A 117 -20.76 75.52 30.26
C ASN A 117 -19.86 76.16 31.34
N ASN A 118 -18.93 76.98 30.86
CA ASN A 118 -17.83 77.59 31.57
C ASN A 118 -18.26 78.87 32.29
N GLY A 119 -17.60 79.14 33.42
CA GLY A 119 -16.84 80.37 33.68
C GLY A 119 -17.47 81.76 33.49
N GLU A 120 -17.42 82.51 34.60
CA GLU A 120 -16.89 83.88 34.73
C GLU A 120 -17.80 85.12 34.55
N ALA A 121 -17.59 85.99 35.55
CA ALA A 121 -17.86 87.44 35.70
C ALA A 121 -19.27 87.89 36.11
#